data_AF-A0A2M8FHK5-F1
#
_entry.id   AF-A0A2M8FHK5-F1
#
_cell.length_a   1.000
_cell.length_b   1.000
_cell.length_c   1.000
_cell.angle_alpha   90.00
_cell.angle_beta   90.00
_cell.angle_gamma   90.00
#
_symmetry.space_group_name_H-M   'P 1'
#
loop_
_entity.id
_entity.type
_entity.pdbx_description
1 polymer ?
#
loop_
_entity_poly.entity_id
_entity_poly.type
_entity_poly.pdbx_seq_one_letter_code
_entity_poly.pdbx_strand_id
1 'polypeptide(L)'
;MAVISTIGNYFPEIIFETFEPEFDADLCGDIDYLGWVGKNAFGIQIKPVTAKANFGNYPPTERMKNSFNDFTEKYGGKVFIVFSIDDEIKNIEVIEEIRAEIKRLLK
;
A
#
# COMPACT_ATOMS: atom_id res chain seq x y z
N MET A 1 -9.86 -1.95 -9.72
CA MET A 1 -10.58 -0.83 -9.05
C MET A 1 -11.35 -1.27 -7.81
N ALA A 2 -11.84 -2.52 -7.72
CA ALA A 2 -12.62 -3.00 -6.57
C ALA A 2 -11.84 -3.11 -5.24
N VAL A 3 -10.54 -3.43 -5.29
CA VAL A 3 -9.70 -3.57 -4.09
C VAL A 3 -9.53 -2.23 -3.36
N ILE A 4 -9.17 -1.16 -4.08
CA ILE A 4 -8.96 0.15 -3.46
C ILE A 4 -10.27 0.76 -2.94
N SER A 5 -11.39 0.55 -3.64
CA SER A 5 -12.70 0.96 -3.12
C SER A 5 -13.08 0.21 -1.86
N THR A 6 -12.70 -1.07 -1.75
CA THR A 6 -12.91 -1.86 -0.53
C THR A 6 -12.11 -1.30 0.63
N ILE A 7 -10.83 -0.96 0.42
CA ILE A 7 -9.99 -0.30 1.43
C ILE A 7 -10.57 1.08 1.80
N GLY A 8 -11.03 1.86 0.82
CA GLY A 8 -11.67 3.15 1.03
C GLY A 8 -12.91 3.08 1.93
N ASN A 9 -13.69 1.99 1.86
CA ASN A 9 -14.82 1.80 2.76
C ASN A 9 -14.41 1.60 4.23
N TYR A 10 -13.20 1.09 4.51
CA TYR A 10 -12.66 0.97 5.86
C TYR A 10 -12.10 2.30 6.40
N PHE A 11 -11.70 3.20 5.51
CA PHE A 11 -11.03 4.47 5.82
C PHE A 11 -11.63 5.63 5.00
N PRO A 12 -12.90 5.99 5.24
CA PRO A 12 -13.59 7.05 4.49
C PRO A 12 -12.94 8.43 4.64
N GLU A 13 -12.14 8.63 5.69
CA GLU A 13 -11.38 9.85 5.95
C GLU A 13 -10.10 9.99 5.11
N ILE A 14 -9.68 8.92 4.42
CA ILE A 14 -8.44 8.89 3.66
C ILE A 14 -8.72 9.11 2.18
N ILE A 15 -7.94 10.01 1.57
CA ILE A 15 -7.98 10.24 0.13
C ILE A 15 -6.98 9.30 -0.53
N PHE A 16 -7.48 8.42 -1.38
CA PHE A 16 -6.67 7.49 -2.16
C PHE A 16 -6.42 8.04 -3.56
N GLU A 17 -5.16 8.19 -3.93
CA GLU A 17 -4.72 8.62 -5.27
C GLU A 17 -3.92 7.51 -5.94
N THR A 18 -3.97 7.44 -7.26
CA THR A 18 -3.15 6.48 -8.01
C THR A 18 -1.71 6.98 -8.05
N PHE A 19 -0.74 6.10 -7.80
CA PHE A 19 0.67 6.45 -7.92
C PHE A 19 1.05 6.47 -9.39
N GLU A 20 1.32 7.66 -9.90
CA GLU A 20 1.75 7.88 -11.28
C GLU A 20 3.28 8.02 -11.38
N PRO A 21 3.88 7.66 -12.53
CA PRO A 21 5.33 7.82 -12.75
C PRO A 21 5.83 9.25 -12.59
N GLU A 22 4.94 10.24 -12.68
CA GLU A 22 5.26 11.66 -12.47
C GLU A 22 5.60 11.98 -11.01
N PHE A 23 5.10 11.21 -10.03
CA PHE A 23 5.43 11.39 -8.62
C PHE A 23 6.86 10.91 -8.31
N ASP A 24 7.21 9.74 -8.83
CA ASP A 24 8.55 9.17 -8.76
C ASP A 24 8.68 7.97 -9.71
N ALA A 25 9.53 8.10 -10.74
CA ALA A 25 9.74 7.03 -11.71
C ALA A 25 10.42 5.80 -11.11
N ASP A 26 11.20 5.97 -10.02
CA ASP A 26 11.92 4.87 -9.38
C ASP A 26 11.02 4.05 -8.44
N LEU A 27 10.01 4.70 -7.85
CA LEU A 27 8.96 4.04 -7.06
C LEU A 27 7.81 3.52 -7.92
N CYS A 28 7.69 4.01 -9.16
CA CYS A 28 6.68 3.59 -10.12
C CYS A 28 6.85 2.09 -10.47
N GLY A 29 5.95 1.26 -9.98
CA GLY A 29 5.96 -0.19 -10.12
C GLY A 29 6.08 -0.96 -8.80
N ASP A 30 6.52 -0.30 -7.74
CA ASP A 30 6.55 -0.81 -6.37
C ASP A 30 5.45 -0.19 -5.48
N ILE A 31 4.76 0.85 -5.98
CA ILE A 31 3.59 1.49 -5.35
C ILE A 31 2.52 1.70 -6.42
N ASP A 32 1.28 1.30 -6.13
CA ASP A 32 0.13 1.50 -7.03
C ASP A 32 -0.77 2.66 -6.57
N TYR A 33 -0.92 2.88 -5.26
CA TYR A 33 -1.78 3.93 -4.70
C TYR A 33 -1.13 4.64 -3.50
N LEU A 34 -1.53 5.88 -3.28
CA LEU A 34 -1.20 6.69 -2.10
C LEU A 34 -2.45 6.90 -1.26
N GLY A 35 -2.36 6.71 0.05
CA GLY A 35 -3.37 7.10 1.02
C GLY A 35 -2.89 8.32 1.81
N TRP A 36 -3.48 9.48 1.57
CA TRP A 36 -3.09 10.73 2.22
C TRP A 36 -3.65 10.83 3.65
N VAL A 37 -2.76 11.10 4.60
CA VAL A 37 -3.06 11.35 6.02
C VAL A 37 -2.51 12.73 6.38
N GLY A 38 -3.33 13.76 6.18
CA GLY A 38 -2.92 15.15 6.37
C GLY A 38 -1.84 15.55 5.38
N LYS A 39 -0.61 15.77 5.86
CA LYS A 39 0.57 16.13 5.03
C LYS A 39 1.44 14.93 4.63
N ASN A 40 1.22 13.78 5.25
CA ASN A 40 1.97 12.56 5.01
C ASN A 40 1.13 11.62 4.13
N ALA A 41 1.76 10.64 3.50
CA ALA A 41 1.05 9.59 2.77
C ALA A 41 1.63 8.21 3.10
N PHE A 42 0.77 7.20 3.10
CA PHE A 42 1.18 5.80 3.07
C PHE A 42 0.97 5.23 1.66
N GLY A 43 1.80 4.27 1.28
CA GLY A 43 1.72 3.62 -0.02
C GLY A 43 0.94 2.32 0.04
N ILE A 44 0.29 1.94 -1.06
CA ILE A 44 -0.33 0.64 -1.24
C ILE A 44 0.20 0.03 -2.54
N GLN A 45 0.72 -1.18 -2.45
CA GLN A 45 1.03 -2.04 -3.58
C GLN A 45 0.03 -3.19 -3.61
N ILE A 46 -0.74 -3.29 -4.68
CA ILE A 46 -1.65 -4.41 -4.94
C ILE A 46 -0.88 -5.46 -5.75
N LYS A 47 -0.85 -6.69 -5.25
CA LYS A 47 -0.36 -7.84 -6.01
C LYS A 47 -1.51 -8.81 -6.24
N PRO A 48 -1.91 -9.05 -7.50
CA PRO A 48 -2.82 -10.14 -7.79
C PRO A 48 -2.10 -11.45 -7.55
N VAL A 49 -2.67 -12.29 -6.70
CA VAL A 49 -2.15 -13.63 -6.44
C VAL A 49 -3.15 -14.65 -6.92
N THR A 50 -2.66 -15.85 -7.23
CA THR A 50 -3.54 -16.97 -7.53
C THR A 50 -3.77 -17.76 -6.25
N ALA A 51 -4.86 -18.51 -6.15
CA ALA A 51 -5.14 -19.37 -4.99
C ALA A 51 -4.03 -20.40 -4.67
N LYS A 52 -3.05 -20.59 -5.58
CA LYS A 52 -1.86 -21.45 -5.39
C LYS A 52 -0.59 -20.70 -4.96
N ALA A 53 -0.61 -19.36 -4.92
CA ALA A 53 0.53 -18.58 -4.50
C ALA A 53 0.62 -18.57 -2.97
N ASN A 54 1.74 -19.04 -2.42
CA ASN A 54 2.02 -18.96 -0.99
C ASN A 54 2.25 -17.49 -0.60
N PHE A 55 1.21 -16.83 -0.09
CA PHE A 55 1.24 -15.46 0.44
C PHE A 55 2.41 -15.19 1.39
N GLY A 56 2.89 -16.21 2.12
CA GLY A 56 3.97 -16.08 3.09
C GLY A 56 5.40 -16.15 2.55
N ASN A 57 5.61 -16.51 1.28
CA ASN A 57 6.95 -16.74 0.69
C ASN A 57 7.35 -15.71 -0.37
N TYR A 58 6.79 -14.49 -0.32
CA TYR A 58 7.29 -13.39 -1.13
C TYR A 58 8.30 -12.58 -0.30
N PRO A 59 9.60 -12.95 -0.26
CA PRO A 59 10.59 -12.10 0.37
C PRO A 59 10.66 -10.79 -0.42
N PRO A 60 10.39 -9.63 0.19
CA PRO A 60 10.65 -8.37 -0.47
C PRO A 60 12.13 -8.33 -0.84
N THR A 61 12.42 -8.14 -2.13
CA THR A 61 13.79 -8.03 -2.63
C THR A 61 14.47 -6.83 -1.96
N GLU A 62 15.80 -6.81 -1.89
CA GLU A 62 16.52 -5.65 -1.35
C GLU A 62 16.13 -4.35 -2.07
N ARG A 63 15.86 -4.42 -3.38
CA ARG A 63 15.35 -3.29 -4.16
C ARG A 63 14.00 -2.79 -3.66
N MET A 64 13.04 -3.69 -3.40
CA MET A 64 11.73 -3.29 -2.87
C MET A 64 11.84 -2.70 -1.47
N LYS A 65 12.73 -3.23 -0.62
CA LYS A 65 12.96 -2.66 0.72
C LYS A 65 13.53 -1.25 0.65
N ASN A 66 14.48 -1.02 -0.27
CA ASN A 66 15.04 0.31 -0.49
C ASN A 66 13.97 1.27 -0.99
N SER A 67 13.16 0.85 -1.99
CA SER A 67 12.02 1.62 -2.49
C SER A 67 11.03 2.01 -1.38
N PHE A 68 10.71 1.08 -0.46
CA PHE A 68 9.83 1.38 0.67
C PHE A 68 10.47 2.33 1.70
N ASN A 69 11.77 2.24 1.91
CA ASN A 69 12.50 3.18 2.77
C ASN A 69 12.50 4.58 2.14
N ASP A 70 12.82 4.68 0.84
CA ASP A 70 12.83 5.94 0.09
C ASP A 70 11.44 6.61 0.12
N PHE A 71 10.39 5.81 -0.06
CA PHE A 71 9.02 6.27 0.10
C PHE A 71 8.74 6.79 1.51
N THR A 72 9.17 6.04 2.53
CA THR A 72 8.97 6.43 3.93
C THR A 72 9.71 7.71 4.27
N GLU A 73 10.90 7.93 3.71
CA GLU A 73 11.65 9.18 3.88
C GLU A 73 10.97 10.37 3.18
N LYS A 74 10.40 10.13 1.99
CA LYS A 74 9.76 11.18 1.16
C LYS A 74 8.36 11.57 1.64
N TYR A 75 7.52 10.60 2.00
CA TYR A 75 6.11 10.79 2.34
C TYR A 75 5.79 10.59 3.83
N GLY A 76 6.75 10.09 4.61
CA GLY A 76 6.62 9.88 6.06
C GLY A 76 5.85 8.62 6.48
N GLY A 77 5.10 7.99 5.57
CA GLY A 77 4.33 6.77 5.82
C GLY A 77 4.94 5.52 5.17
N LYS A 78 4.51 4.35 5.63
CA LYS A 78 4.97 3.05 5.11
C LYS A 78 4.22 2.63 3.85
N VAL A 79 4.78 1.67 3.13
CA VAL A 79 4.12 0.99 2.01
C VAL A 79 3.55 -0.36 2.48
N PHE A 80 2.30 -0.64 2.12
CA PHE A 80 1.61 -1.87 2.45
C PHE A 80 1.36 -2.71 1.20
N ILE A 81 1.62 -4.01 1.29
CA ILE A 81 1.36 -4.96 0.21
C ILE A 81 -0.01 -5.58 0.44
N VAL A 82 -0.93 -5.38 -0.50
CA VAL A 82 -2.28 -5.93 -0.49
C VAL A 82 -2.35 -7.06 -1.51
N PHE A 83 -2.65 -8.26 -1.05
CA PHE A 83 -2.84 -9.42 -1.91
C PHE A 83 -4.31 -9.56 -2.27
N SER A 84 -4.58 -9.63 -3.58
CA SER A 84 -5.94 -9.81 -4.10
C SER A 84 -6.07 -11.11 -4.89
N ILE A 85 -7.18 -11.84 -4.67
CA ILE A 85 -7.64 -12.93 -5.54
C ILE A 85 -9.05 -12.57 -5.99
N ASP A 86 -9.29 -12.54 -7.29
CA ASP A 86 -10.61 -12.21 -7.88
C ASP A 86 -11.18 -10.91 -7.28
N ASP A 87 -10.35 -9.87 -7.20
CA ASP A 87 -10.66 -8.55 -6.62
C ASP A 87 -10.97 -8.52 -5.10
N GLU A 88 -10.85 -9.65 -4.39
CA GLU A 88 -10.99 -9.72 -2.93
C GLU A 88 -9.64 -9.65 -2.21
N ILE A 89 -9.57 -8.83 -1.15
CA ILE A 89 -8.41 -8.76 -0.25
C ILE A 89 -8.31 -10.06 0.55
N LYS A 90 -7.17 -10.75 0.45
CA LYS A 90 -6.95 -12.00 1.20
C LYS A 90 -6.14 -11.81 2.47
N ASN A 91 -5.22 -10.85 2.50
CA ASN A 91 -4.48 -10.50 3.71
C ASN A 91 -5.21 -9.42 4.50
N ILE A 92 -6.36 -9.76 5.08
CA ILE A 92 -7.20 -8.82 5.84
C ILE A 92 -6.44 -8.13 7.00
N GLU A 93 -5.37 -8.74 7.51
CA GLU A 93 -4.47 -8.17 8.52
C GLU A 93 -3.86 -6.82 8.09
N VAL A 94 -3.67 -6.62 6.77
CA VAL A 94 -3.15 -5.37 6.21
C VAL A 94 -4.04 -4.17 6.54
N ILE A 95 -5.35 -4.37 6.70
CA ILE A 95 -6.28 -3.31 7.07
C ILE A 95 -5.95 -2.81 8.49
N GLU A 96 -5.67 -3.69 9.42
CA GLU A 96 -5.30 -3.29 10.78
C GLU A 96 -3.91 -2.65 10.84
N GLU A 97 -2.97 -3.10 10.01
CA GLU A 97 -1.67 -2.44 9.86
C GLU A 97 -1.79 -1.02 9.30
N ILE A 98 -2.58 -0.83 8.23
CA ILE A 98 -2.90 0.49 7.66
C ILE A 98 -3.56 1.37 8.73
N ARG A 99 -4.52 0.84 9.49
CA ARG A 99 -5.17 1.57 10.59
C ARG A 99 -4.17 2.03 11.66
N ALA A 100 -3.24 1.17 12.04
CA ALA A 100 -2.20 1.50 13.01
C ALA A 100 -1.26 2.60 12.47
N GLU A 101 -0.93 2.54 11.19
CA GLU A 101 -0.10 3.52 10.52
C GLU A 101 -0.79 4.87 10.37
N ILE A 102 -2.07 4.90 9.98
CA ILE A 102 -2.87 6.14 9.96
C ILE A 102 -2.84 6.80 11.35
N LYS A 103 -3.06 6.02 12.42
CA LYS A 103 -2.96 6.52 13.81
C LYS A 103 -1.57 7.05 14.16
N ARG A 104 -0.49 6.47 13.60
CA ARG A 104 0.88 6.97 13.77
C ARG A 104 1.09 8.29 13.03
N LEU A 105 0.55 8.41 11.82
CA LEU A 105 0.70 9.60 10.97
C LEU A 105 -0.17 10.79 11.43
N LEU A 106 -1.27 10.52 12.14
CA LEU A 106 -2.13 11.54 12.76
C LEU A 106 -1.59 12.10 14.09
N LYS A 107 -0.56 11.47 14.68
CA LYS A 107 0.11 11.95 15.89
C LYS A 107 1.15 13.01 15.57
#